data_AF-A0AA38L2S2-F1
#
_entry.id   AF-A0AA38L2S2-F1
#
_cell.length_a   1.000
_cell.length_b   1.000
_cell.length_c   1.000
_cell.angle_alpha   90.00
_cell.angle_beta   90.00
_cell.angle_gamma   90.00
#
_symmetry.space_group_name_H-M   'P 1'
#
loop_
_entity.id
_entity.type
_entity.pdbx_description
1 polymer ?
#
loop_
_entity_poly.entity_id
_entity_poly.type
_entity_poly.pdbx_seq_one_letter_code
_entity_poly.pdbx_strand_id
1 'polypeptide(L)'
;MSSNTVSESRVKLSFLRRAGSSIQQADRIHRTNLPALAGWIKKLTLEDRMEKNWGIERRNAERREIQAMHVAGLSDTEGSPVASLYSITSEEWDSVRKSPTLFQRLKEWIPARYLGWMTQMNEAEMQAKLPSQTAVANPAADRANSKLMDPIVEHVEDPTAVTEVDIPHQLHEMAKYHRYLPLPIFTDNNLLYVRNHLSKIKTEKIRLPNTTEKISILLLSDILDQLNIREVSVNEGLTYAKFEQAAANYYRFETERDPDGHAGNRSTWTKSHFLFWTNRSDAEDTFPFWKPLELEMRQA
;
A
#
# COMPACT_ATOMS: atom_id res chain seq x y z
N MET A 1 6.49 -4.43 -68.55
CA MET A 1 5.88 -5.64 -67.96
C MET A 1 6.43 -5.81 -66.57
N SER A 2 5.52 -5.80 -65.59
CA SER A 2 5.76 -5.92 -64.15
C SER A 2 6.51 -7.19 -63.77
N SER A 3 7.30 -7.13 -62.69
CA SER A 3 7.45 -8.22 -61.72
C SER A 3 7.96 -7.66 -60.39
N ASN A 4 7.02 -7.48 -59.46
CA ASN A 4 7.26 -7.36 -58.02
C ASN A 4 8.04 -8.58 -57.51
N THR A 5 9.04 -8.37 -56.67
CA THR A 5 9.36 -9.34 -55.60
C THR A 5 9.74 -8.61 -54.33
N VAL A 6 9.24 -9.16 -53.24
CA VAL A 6 9.06 -8.57 -51.91
C VAL A 6 10.39 -8.41 -51.20
N SER A 7 10.62 -7.21 -50.66
CA SER A 7 11.69 -6.90 -49.72
C SER A 7 11.42 -7.57 -48.38
N GLU A 8 11.88 -8.82 -48.21
CA GLU A 8 12.03 -9.44 -46.89
C GLU A 8 13.25 -8.85 -46.18
N SER A 9 13.03 -7.82 -45.37
CA SER A 9 14.00 -7.30 -44.41
C SER A 9 14.17 -8.29 -43.25
N ARG A 10 14.85 -9.41 -43.49
CA ARG A 10 15.40 -10.28 -42.45
C ARG A 10 16.54 -9.53 -41.74
N VAL A 11 16.21 -8.83 -40.66
CA VAL A 11 17.21 -8.34 -39.70
C VAL A 11 17.81 -9.57 -39.01
N LYS A 12 18.94 -10.04 -39.54
CA LYS A 12 19.81 -11.00 -38.85
C LYS A 12 20.37 -10.31 -37.60
N LEU A 13 19.72 -10.50 -36.45
CA LEU A 13 20.36 -10.34 -35.16
C LEU A 13 21.37 -11.49 -34.99
N SER A 14 22.54 -11.33 -35.59
CA SER A 14 23.72 -12.16 -35.30
C SER A 14 24.10 -11.91 -33.84
N PHE A 15 23.59 -12.78 -32.96
CA PHE A 15 23.95 -12.80 -31.56
C PHE A 15 25.46 -13.00 -31.42
N LEU A 16 26.05 -12.09 -30.64
CA LEU A 16 27.40 -12.07 -30.11
C LEU A 16 27.94 -13.49 -29.83
N ARG A 17 28.84 -13.96 -30.70
CA ARG A 17 29.80 -15.02 -30.35
C ARG A 17 31.21 -14.47 -30.59
N ARG A 18 32.04 -14.53 -29.54
CA ARG A 18 33.45 -14.10 -29.39
C ARG A 18 33.61 -12.59 -29.11
N ALA A 19 34.40 -12.12 -28.14
CA ALA A 19 35.47 -12.72 -27.34
C ALA A 19 35.36 -12.29 -25.86
N GLY A 20 35.92 -13.08 -24.96
CA GLY A 20 35.95 -12.81 -23.52
C GLY A 20 36.75 -11.54 -23.21
N SER A 21 36.05 -10.46 -22.87
CA SER A 21 36.65 -9.29 -22.24
C SER A 21 36.69 -9.56 -20.73
N SER A 22 37.90 -9.66 -20.17
CA SER A 22 38.13 -9.76 -18.73
C SER A 22 37.51 -8.56 -18.00
N ILE A 23 37.10 -8.75 -16.73
CA ILE A 23 36.58 -7.70 -15.84
C ILE A 23 37.55 -6.51 -15.70
N GLN A 24 38.82 -6.68 -16.02
CA GLN A 24 39.92 -5.74 -15.77
C GLN A 24 40.19 -4.70 -16.86
N GLN A 25 39.42 -4.65 -17.95
CA GLN A 25 39.65 -3.65 -19.01
C GLN A 25 39.02 -2.28 -18.70
N ALA A 26 39.80 -1.20 -18.93
CA ALA A 26 39.46 0.17 -18.54
C ALA A 26 38.38 0.84 -19.41
N ASP A 27 38.11 0.30 -20.60
CA ASP A 27 37.12 0.76 -21.59
C ASP A 27 35.75 0.06 -21.46
N ARG A 28 35.51 -0.60 -20.32
CA ARG A 28 34.30 -1.38 -20.10
C ARG A 28 33.08 -0.47 -19.86
N ILE A 29 32.18 -0.43 -20.84
CA ILE A 29 30.83 0.10 -20.64
C ILE A 29 29.98 -0.99 -19.96
N HIS A 30 29.30 -0.64 -18.87
CA HIS A 30 28.38 -1.55 -18.19
C HIS A 30 27.33 -2.03 -19.20
N ARG A 31 27.14 -3.35 -19.36
CA ARG A 31 26.27 -3.93 -20.41
C ARG A 31 24.81 -3.43 -20.33
N THR A 32 24.38 -2.96 -19.17
CA THR A 32 23.05 -2.37 -18.96
C THR A 32 22.91 -0.93 -19.46
N ASN A 33 24.02 -0.22 -19.71
CA ASN A 33 24.04 1.20 -20.08
C ASN A 33 24.37 1.42 -21.55
N LEU A 34 24.04 0.45 -22.41
CA LEU A 34 24.16 0.62 -23.86
C LEU A 34 22.99 1.49 -24.35
N PRO A 35 23.23 2.67 -24.95
CA PRO A 35 22.15 3.55 -25.43
C PRO A 35 21.21 2.85 -26.43
N ALA A 36 21.75 1.91 -27.21
CA ALA A 36 20.98 1.06 -28.11
C ALA A 36 19.98 0.15 -27.38
N LEU A 37 20.34 -0.36 -26.20
CA LEU A 37 19.45 -1.19 -25.38
C LEU A 37 18.34 -0.34 -24.77
N ALA A 38 18.65 0.83 -24.21
CA ALA A 38 17.65 1.75 -23.67
C ALA A 38 16.66 2.22 -24.75
N GLY A 39 17.14 2.49 -25.96
CA GLY A 39 16.30 2.83 -27.11
C GLY A 39 15.40 1.68 -27.57
N TRP A 40 15.87 0.43 -27.48
CA TRP A 40 15.06 -0.75 -27.79
C TRP A 40 13.97 -0.99 -26.73
N ILE A 41 14.31 -0.85 -25.45
CA ILE A 41 13.34 -1.03 -24.35
C ILE A 41 12.19 -0.03 -24.47
N LYS A 42 12.47 1.23 -24.82
CA LYS A 42 11.44 2.26 -25.03
C LYS A 42 10.50 1.97 -26.21
N LYS A 43 10.91 1.13 -27.17
CA LYS A 43 10.11 0.76 -28.34
C LYS A 43 9.26 -0.50 -28.12
N LEU A 44 9.41 -1.18 -26.97
CA LEU A 44 8.60 -2.35 -26.67
C LEU A 44 7.15 -1.95 -26.45
N THR A 45 6.25 -2.69 -27.09
CA THR A 45 4.82 -2.51 -26.84
C THR A 45 4.48 -2.96 -25.41
N LEU A 46 3.30 -2.57 -24.91
CA LEU A 46 2.79 -3.07 -23.63
C LEU A 46 2.74 -4.60 -23.62
N GLU A 47 2.36 -5.21 -24.74
CA GLU A 47 2.25 -6.66 -24.89
C GLU A 47 3.61 -7.33 -24.74
N ASP A 48 4.60 -6.84 -25.50
CA ASP A 48 5.96 -7.37 -25.44
C ASP A 48 6.56 -7.24 -24.03
N ARG A 49 6.24 -6.14 -23.33
CA ARG A 49 6.68 -5.94 -21.93
C ARG A 49 6.00 -6.92 -20.98
N MET A 50 4.70 -7.15 -21.12
CA MET A 50 3.96 -8.10 -20.28
C MET A 50 4.41 -9.55 -20.50
N GLU A 51 4.57 -9.97 -21.75
CA GLU A 51 5.09 -11.30 -22.11
C GLU A 51 6.49 -11.51 -21.52
N LYS A 52 7.39 -10.53 -21.70
CA LYS A 52 8.74 -10.61 -21.14
C LYS A 52 8.74 -10.61 -19.62
N ASN A 53 7.89 -9.82 -18.98
CA ASN A 53 7.75 -9.79 -17.52
C ASN A 53 7.31 -11.14 -16.99
N TRP A 54 6.30 -11.75 -17.62
CA TRP A 54 5.85 -13.10 -17.25
C TRP A 54 7.00 -14.12 -17.34
N GLY A 55 7.77 -14.10 -18.43
CA GLY A 55 8.94 -14.96 -18.58
C GLY A 55 10.08 -14.66 -17.61
N ILE A 56 10.22 -13.42 -17.13
CA ILE A 56 11.18 -13.04 -16.09
C ILE A 56 10.70 -13.52 -14.71
N GLU A 57 9.43 -13.30 -14.37
CA GLU A 57 8.84 -13.73 -13.10
C GLU A 57 8.98 -15.24 -12.91
N ARG A 58 8.74 -16.05 -13.96
CA ARG A 58 8.92 -17.51 -13.92
C ARG A 58 10.37 -17.92 -13.59
N ARG A 59 11.34 -17.36 -14.31
CA ARG A 59 12.77 -17.61 -14.05
C ARG A 59 13.20 -17.08 -12.67
N ASN A 60 12.62 -15.97 -12.21
CA ASN A 60 12.89 -15.44 -10.88
C ASN A 60 12.29 -16.30 -9.77
N ALA A 61 11.19 -17.01 -10.03
CA ALA A 61 10.63 -17.98 -9.09
C ALA A 61 11.58 -19.16 -8.92
N GLU A 62 12.06 -19.75 -10.03
CA GLU A 62 13.06 -20.83 -10.02
C GLU A 62 14.34 -20.40 -9.27
N ARG A 63 14.85 -19.19 -9.50
CA ARG A 63 16.03 -18.67 -8.79
C ARG A 63 15.80 -18.49 -7.29
N ARG A 64 14.61 -18.02 -6.90
CA ARG A 64 14.23 -17.86 -5.49
C ARG A 64 14.14 -19.21 -4.80
N GLU A 65 13.64 -20.23 -5.49
CA GLU A 65 13.59 -21.60 -4.98
C GLU A 65 14.99 -22.18 -4.75
N ILE A 66 15.89 -22.05 -5.74
CA ILE A 66 17.28 -22.49 -5.62
C ILE A 66 17.98 -21.76 -4.46
N GLN A 67 17.76 -20.44 -4.35
CA GLN A 67 18.32 -19.64 -3.25
C GLN A 67 17.77 -20.10 -1.89
N ALA A 68 16.48 -20.40 -1.79
CA ALA A 68 15.87 -20.90 -0.56
C ALA A 68 16.44 -22.27 -0.17
N MET A 69 16.63 -23.18 -1.12
CA MET A 69 17.26 -24.48 -0.89
C MET A 69 18.71 -24.33 -0.44
N HIS A 70 19.46 -23.39 -1.02
CA HIS A 70 20.84 -23.11 -0.61
C HIS A 70 20.91 -22.54 0.82
N VAL A 71 20.06 -21.57 1.14
CA VAL A 71 19.98 -21.00 2.50
C VAL A 71 19.57 -22.05 3.54
N ALA A 72 18.71 -22.99 3.16
CA ALA A 72 18.30 -24.12 4.00
C ALA A 72 19.37 -25.23 4.11
N GLY A 73 20.52 -25.10 3.42
CA GLY A 73 21.57 -26.12 3.41
C GLY A 73 21.21 -27.40 2.64
N LEU A 74 20.18 -27.35 1.79
CA LEU A 74 19.68 -28.46 0.99
C LEU A 74 20.30 -28.51 -0.42
N SER A 75 21.07 -27.48 -0.80
CA SER A 75 21.75 -27.36 -2.10
C SER A 75 23.06 -26.61 -1.94
N ASP A 76 24.13 -27.10 -2.58
CA ASP A 76 25.43 -26.41 -2.64
C ASP A 76 25.47 -25.32 -3.74
N THR A 77 24.39 -25.20 -4.53
CA THR A 77 24.32 -24.23 -5.62
C THR A 77 23.71 -22.92 -5.14
N GLU A 78 24.51 -21.87 -5.09
CA GLU A 78 24.04 -20.50 -4.81
C GLU A 78 23.11 -20.01 -5.94
N GLY A 79 21.97 -19.43 -5.56
CA GLY A 79 21.00 -18.89 -6.49
C GLY A 79 21.53 -17.62 -7.19
N SER A 80 21.35 -17.54 -8.51
CA SER A 80 21.70 -16.34 -9.27
C SER A 80 20.75 -15.17 -8.93
N PRO A 81 21.23 -13.90 -8.97
CA PRO A 81 20.39 -12.72 -8.77
C PRO A 81 19.12 -12.72 -9.64
N VAL A 82 18.01 -12.25 -9.07
CA VAL A 82 16.75 -12.06 -9.80
C VAL A 82 16.86 -10.92 -10.81
N ALA A 83 16.21 -11.07 -11.96
CA ALA A 83 16.17 -10.04 -12.99
C ALA A 83 15.02 -9.05 -12.72
N SER A 84 15.25 -7.77 -13.00
CA SER A 84 14.20 -6.74 -12.90
C SER A 84 13.14 -6.89 -13.99
N LEU A 85 11.91 -6.50 -13.66
CA LEU A 85 10.80 -6.42 -14.61
C LEU A 85 10.84 -5.10 -15.39
N TYR A 86 10.26 -5.10 -16.59
CA TYR A 86 9.90 -3.90 -17.30
C TYR A 86 8.76 -3.18 -16.59
N SER A 87 8.90 -1.87 -16.39
CA SER A 87 7.85 -1.06 -15.80
C SER A 87 6.62 -1.02 -16.71
N ILE A 88 5.45 -1.21 -16.11
CA ILE A 88 4.13 -1.00 -16.72
C ILE A 88 3.43 0.05 -15.84
N THR A 89 2.94 1.13 -16.45
CA THR A 89 2.36 2.26 -15.69
C THR A 89 0.94 1.96 -15.25
N SER A 90 0.43 2.75 -14.30
CA SER A 90 -0.96 2.62 -13.82
C SER A 90 -1.97 2.86 -14.93
N GLU A 91 -1.70 3.80 -15.85
CA GLU A 91 -2.57 4.09 -17.00
C GLU A 91 -2.62 2.91 -17.99
N GLU A 92 -1.49 2.21 -18.17
CA GLU A 92 -1.42 1.01 -19.01
C GLU A 92 -2.25 -0.14 -18.39
N TRP A 93 -2.15 -0.32 -17.08
CA TRP A 93 -2.98 -1.29 -16.35
C TRP A 93 -4.46 -0.95 -16.38
N ASP A 94 -4.81 0.33 -16.26
CA ASP A 94 -6.19 0.81 -16.41
C ASP A 94 -6.72 0.59 -17.83
N SER A 95 -5.88 0.76 -18.85
CA SER A 95 -6.23 0.50 -20.25
C SER A 95 -6.51 -0.98 -20.49
N VAL A 96 -5.72 -1.87 -19.89
CA VAL A 96 -5.97 -3.33 -19.93
C VAL A 96 -7.28 -3.67 -19.21
N ARG A 97 -7.53 -3.08 -18.03
CA ARG A 97 -8.75 -3.31 -17.23
C ARG A 97 -10.02 -2.88 -17.96
N LYS A 98 -10.03 -1.67 -18.54
CA LYS A 98 -11.21 -1.04 -19.16
C LYS A 98 -11.53 -1.61 -20.54
N SER A 99 -10.56 -2.20 -21.23
CA SER A 99 -10.73 -2.72 -22.60
C SER A 99 -10.85 -4.25 -22.58
N PRO A 100 -12.05 -4.81 -22.83
CA PRO A 100 -12.25 -6.27 -22.85
C PRO A 100 -11.37 -6.99 -23.87
N THR A 101 -11.07 -6.36 -25.00
CA THR A 101 -10.22 -6.93 -26.06
C THR A 101 -8.76 -7.00 -25.64
N LEU A 102 -8.23 -5.95 -25.00
CA LEU A 102 -6.88 -5.96 -24.46
C LEU A 102 -6.75 -6.94 -23.30
N PHE A 103 -7.73 -6.97 -22.39
CA PHE A 103 -7.76 -7.92 -21.29
C PHE A 103 -7.72 -9.37 -21.80
N GLN A 104 -8.59 -9.74 -22.74
CA GLN A 104 -8.63 -11.11 -23.26
C GLN A 104 -7.31 -11.54 -23.92
N ARG A 105 -6.63 -10.61 -24.60
CA ARG A 105 -5.35 -10.86 -25.25
C ARG A 105 -4.19 -11.02 -24.26
N LEU A 106 -4.24 -10.30 -23.14
CA LEU A 106 -3.13 -10.21 -22.18
C LEU A 106 -3.34 -11.01 -20.89
N LYS A 107 -4.54 -11.55 -20.65
CA LYS A 107 -4.95 -12.21 -19.40
C LYS A 107 -3.98 -13.27 -18.88
N GLU A 108 -3.32 -14.00 -19.77
CA GLU A 108 -2.37 -15.07 -19.41
C GLU A 108 -1.10 -14.53 -18.76
N TRP A 109 -0.75 -13.28 -19.04
CA TRP A 109 0.44 -12.61 -18.52
C TRP A 109 0.14 -11.68 -17.35
N ILE A 110 -1.13 -11.57 -16.93
CA ILE A 110 -1.53 -10.73 -15.80
C ILE A 110 -1.22 -11.47 -14.50
N PRO A 111 -0.35 -10.92 -13.62
CA PRO A 111 -0.11 -11.51 -12.32
C PRO A 111 -1.37 -11.45 -11.44
N ALA A 112 -1.57 -12.45 -10.57
CA ALA A 112 -2.75 -12.56 -9.71
C ALA A 112 -3.04 -11.30 -8.86
N ARG A 113 -1.99 -10.61 -8.39
CA ARG A 113 -2.10 -9.33 -7.66
C ARG A 113 -2.87 -8.25 -8.44
N TYR A 114 -2.68 -8.19 -9.76
CA TYR A 114 -3.36 -7.22 -10.61
C TYR A 114 -4.78 -7.65 -10.97
N LEU A 115 -5.06 -8.95 -11.03
CA LEU A 115 -6.43 -9.44 -11.20
C LEU A 115 -7.32 -9.02 -10.02
N GLY A 116 -6.84 -9.17 -8.79
CA GLY A 116 -7.56 -8.73 -7.58
C GLY A 116 -7.76 -7.20 -7.52
N TRP A 117 -6.75 -6.44 -7.93
CA TRP A 117 -6.89 -4.98 -8.07
C TRP A 117 -7.94 -4.61 -9.13
N MET A 118 -7.94 -5.28 -10.28
CA MET A 118 -8.92 -5.02 -11.36
C MET A 118 -10.36 -5.32 -10.92
N THR A 119 -10.59 -6.40 -10.17
CA THR A 119 -11.93 -6.75 -9.68
C THR A 119 -12.44 -5.71 -8.68
N GLN A 120 -11.62 -5.30 -7.72
CA GLN A 120 -11.98 -4.26 -6.74
C GLN A 120 -12.34 -2.93 -7.42
N MET A 121 -11.54 -2.50 -8.40
CA MET A 121 -11.80 -1.26 -9.14
C MET A 121 -13.09 -1.33 -9.95
N ASN A 122 -13.40 -2.48 -10.56
CA ASN A 122 -14.63 -2.68 -11.30
C ASN A 122 -15.87 -2.70 -10.38
N GLU A 123 -15.76 -3.31 -9.20
CA GLU A 123 -16.81 -3.32 -8.17
C GLU A 123 -17.09 -1.93 -7.61
N ALA A 124 -16.03 -1.16 -7.29
CA ALA A 124 -16.16 0.22 -6.85
C ALA A 124 -16.82 1.11 -7.91
N GLU A 125 -16.45 0.97 -9.19
CA GLU A 125 -17.09 1.69 -10.28
C GLU A 125 -18.57 1.28 -10.49
N MET A 126 -18.92 0.00 -10.26
CA MET A 126 -20.31 -0.45 -10.31
C MET A 126 -21.14 0.13 -9.17
N GLN A 127 -20.60 0.16 -7.95
CA GLN A 127 -21.25 0.76 -6.78
C GLN A 127 -21.47 2.27 -6.97
N ALA A 128 -20.50 2.98 -7.56
CA ALA A 128 -20.62 4.40 -7.88
C ALA A 128 -21.66 4.72 -8.97
N LYS A 129 -22.00 3.75 -9.83
CA LYS A 129 -22.98 3.89 -10.92
C LYS A 129 -24.41 3.48 -10.52
N LEU A 130 -24.61 2.89 -9.35
CA LEU A 130 -25.95 2.60 -8.84
C LEU A 130 -26.64 3.92 -8.44
N PRO A 131 -27.79 4.29 -9.03
CA PRO A 131 -28.53 5.45 -8.56
C PRO A 131 -29.01 5.20 -7.13
N SER A 132 -28.66 6.11 -6.21
CA SER A 132 -29.28 6.16 -4.88
C SER A 132 -30.78 6.12 -5.02
N GLN A 133 -31.42 5.02 -4.61
CA GLN A 133 -32.85 4.97 -4.38
C GLN A 133 -33.17 5.77 -3.11
N THR A 134 -33.08 7.09 -3.19
CA THR A 134 -33.64 8.02 -2.21
C THR A 134 -34.25 9.21 -2.93
N ALA A 135 -35.40 8.95 -3.54
CA ALA A 135 -36.48 9.88 -3.80
C ALA A 135 -37.74 9.02 -3.55
N VAL A 136 -38.71 9.32 -2.68
CA VAL A 136 -39.32 10.58 -2.24
C VAL A 136 -40.07 10.28 -0.93
N ALA A 137 -40.05 11.19 0.05
CA ALA A 137 -41.24 11.60 0.83
C ALA A 137 -40.87 12.71 1.82
N ASN A 138 -41.20 13.96 1.47
CA ASN A 138 -41.48 14.97 2.49
C ASN A 138 -42.77 14.55 3.22
N PRO A 139 -42.78 14.65 4.56
CA PRO A 139 -43.88 15.37 5.18
C PRO A 139 -43.34 16.34 6.25
N ALA A 140 -43.50 17.63 5.97
CA ALA A 140 -43.55 18.62 7.03
C ALA A 140 -44.99 18.66 7.57
N ALA A 141 -45.20 18.09 8.76
CA ALA A 141 -46.20 18.45 9.77
C ALA A 141 -46.42 17.25 10.69
N ASP A 142 -45.80 17.26 11.87
CA ASP A 142 -46.48 17.09 13.16
C ASP A 142 -45.44 16.79 14.24
N ARG A 143 -45.06 17.85 14.96
CA ARG A 143 -44.46 17.72 16.28
C ARG A 143 -45.60 17.46 17.27
N ALA A 144 -45.67 16.25 17.81
CA ALA A 144 -46.30 16.03 19.10
C ALA A 144 -45.64 14.84 19.81
N ASN A 145 -44.80 15.19 20.79
CA ASN A 145 -44.48 14.41 21.99
C ASN A 145 -44.46 12.88 21.87
N SER A 146 -43.27 12.31 21.74
CA SER A 146 -43.00 11.00 22.31
C SER A 146 -41.60 10.98 22.90
N LYS A 147 -41.53 11.04 24.23
CA LYS A 147 -40.38 10.56 24.99
C LYS A 147 -40.44 9.03 24.94
N LEU A 148 -39.87 8.42 23.92
CA LEU A 148 -39.57 6.99 23.90
C LEU A 148 -38.10 6.86 23.55
N MET A 149 -37.35 6.22 24.45
CA MET A 149 -35.97 5.85 24.21
C MET A 149 -35.88 5.08 22.89
N ASP A 150 -34.88 5.40 22.08
CA ASP A 150 -34.52 4.57 20.93
C ASP A 150 -34.30 3.13 21.42
N PRO A 151 -34.80 2.11 20.71
CA PRO A 151 -34.58 0.73 21.10
C PRO A 151 -33.07 0.47 21.08
N ILE A 152 -32.56 -0.12 22.16
CA ILE A 152 -31.19 -0.63 22.20
C ILE A 152 -31.12 -1.74 21.16
N VAL A 153 -30.58 -1.39 19.99
CA VAL A 153 -30.13 -2.38 19.02
C VAL A 153 -28.87 -2.97 19.61
N GLU A 154 -28.98 -4.11 20.28
CA GLU A 154 -27.82 -4.96 20.52
C GLU A 154 -27.28 -5.35 19.15
N HIS A 155 -26.19 -4.70 18.74
CA HIS A 155 -25.35 -5.23 17.68
C HIS A 155 -24.78 -6.55 18.17
N VAL A 156 -25.41 -7.64 17.75
CA VAL A 156 -24.80 -8.97 17.81
C VAL A 156 -23.66 -8.93 16.78
N GLU A 157 -22.46 -8.62 17.26
CA GLU A 157 -21.24 -8.74 16.47
C GLU A 157 -21.01 -10.23 16.16
N ASP A 158 -20.94 -10.55 14.87
CA ASP A 158 -20.67 -11.88 14.38
C ASP A 158 -19.18 -12.20 14.66
N PRO A 159 -18.84 -13.12 15.58
CA PRO A 159 -17.46 -13.31 16.06
C PRO A 159 -16.50 -13.88 15.00
N THR A 160 -17.00 -14.18 13.80
CA THR A 160 -16.23 -14.69 12.66
C THR A 160 -16.06 -13.68 11.52
N ALA A 161 -16.67 -12.50 11.58
CA ALA A 161 -16.45 -11.46 10.60
C ALA A 161 -15.06 -10.84 10.81
N VAL A 162 -14.18 -10.91 9.81
CA VAL A 162 -12.97 -10.11 9.77
C VAL A 162 -13.42 -8.66 9.65
N THR A 163 -13.56 -7.95 10.76
CA THR A 163 -13.79 -6.51 10.75
C THR A 163 -12.61 -5.87 10.05
N GLU A 164 -12.83 -5.38 8.83
CA GLU A 164 -11.88 -4.48 8.19
C GLU A 164 -11.71 -3.28 9.13
N VAL A 165 -10.54 -3.21 9.75
CA VAL A 165 -10.15 -2.11 10.63
C VAL A 165 -9.97 -0.89 9.73
N ASP A 166 -11.03 -0.13 9.54
CA ASP A 166 -11.01 1.14 8.81
C ASP A 166 -10.56 2.27 9.74
N ILE A 167 -9.77 3.22 9.21
CA ILE A 167 -9.25 4.33 10.02
C ILE A 167 -10.27 5.49 9.95
N PRO A 168 -10.84 5.93 11.08
CA PRO A 168 -11.83 7.00 11.07
C PRO A 168 -11.29 8.31 10.47
N HIS A 169 -12.01 8.88 9.49
CA HIS A 169 -11.67 10.17 8.85
C HIS A 169 -11.35 11.28 9.87
N GLN A 170 -12.03 11.29 11.02
CA GLN A 170 -11.83 12.26 12.09
C GLN A 170 -10.40 12.23 12.67
N LEU A 171 -9.71 11.08 12.64
CA LEU A 171 -8.30 10.98 13.02
C LEU A 171 -7.40 11.69 12.01
N HIS A 172 -7.74 11.66 10.71
CA HIS A 172 -7.00 12.39 9.67
C HIS A 172 -7.14 13.90 9.84
N GLU A 173 -8.35 14.39 10.13
CA GLU A 173 -8.59 15.81 10.43
C GLU A 173 -7.82 16.25 11.67
N MET A 174 -7.87 15.45 12.75
CA MET A 174 -7.11 15.72 13.98
C MET A 174 -5.60 15.82 13.69
N ALA A 175 -5.04 14.90 12.92
CA ALA A 175 -3.60 14.89 12.64
C ALA A 175 -3.10 16.07 11.79
N LYS A 176 -3.97 16.88 11.19
CA LYS A 176 -3.56 18.15 10.55
C LYS A 176 -3.10 19.19 11.58
N TYR A 177 -3.55 19.06 12.83
CA TYR A 177 -3.31 20.04 13.90
C TYR A 177 -2.42 19.49 15.01
N HIS A 178 -2.30 18.17 15.13
CA HIS A 178 -1.36 17.53 16.05
C HIS A 178 -0.09 17.09 15.32
N ARG A 179 1.08 17.50 15.84
CA ARG A 179 2.39 17.09 15.31
C ARG A 179 2.63 15.58 15.44
N TYR A 180 2.03 14.97 16.46
CA TYR A 180 2.27 13.58 16.83
C TYR A 180 0.99 12.93 17.36
N LEU A 181 0.73 11.70 16.93
CA LEU A 181 -0.30 10.83 17.49
C LEU A 181 0.35 9.59 18.11
N PRO A 182 0.04 9.24 19.37
CA PRO A 182 0.57 8.05 20.01
C PRO A 182 0.27 6.77 19.22
N LEU A 183 1.28 5.91 19.10
CA LEU A 183 1.15 4.67 18.34
C LEU A 183 0.06 3.73 18.88
N PRO A 184 -0.18 3.63 20.21
CA PRO A 184 -1.22 2.75 20.74
C PRO A 184 -2.63 3.02 20.20
N ILE A 185 -2.93 4.25 19.77
CA ILE A 185 -4.22 4.58 19.13
C ILE A 185 -4.47 3.69 17.91
N PHE A 186 -3.42 3.28 17.20
CA PHE A 186 -3.46 2.53 15.95
C PHE A 186 -3.50 1.01 16.14
N THR A 187 -3.66 0.50 17.35
CA THR A 187 -3.98 -0.93 17.53
C THR A 187 -5.41 -1.21 17.05
N ASP A 188 -5.67 -2.40 16.52
CA ASP A 188 -6.97 -2.73 15.92
C ASP A 188 -8.13 -2.50 16.89
N ASN A 189 -7.96 -2.94 18.14
CA ASN A 189 -8.96 -2.76 19.19
C ASN A 189 -9.24 -1.29 19.49
N ASN A 190 -8.21 -0.44 19.47
CA ASN A 190 -8.35 0.98 19.76
C ASN A 190 -8.96 1.73 18.57
N LEU A 191 -8.59 1.39 17.34
CA LEU A 191 -9.23 1.93 16.13
C LEU A 191 -10.72 1.57 16.07
N LEU A 192 -11.05 0.31 16.37
CA LEU A 192 -12.43 -0.16 16.46
C LEU A 192 -13.20 0.55 17.57
N TYR A 193 -12.59 0.73 18.74
CA TYR A 193 -13.18 1.49 19.84
C TYR A 193 -13.47 2.93 19.41
N VAL A 194 -12.48 3.63 18.85
CA VAL A 194 -12.63 5.01 18.38
C VAL A 194 -13.77 5.10 17.38
N ARG A 195 -13.81 4.22 16.37
CA ARG A 195 -14.88 4.15 15.37
C ARG A 195 -16.26 4.02 16.01
N ASN A 196 -16.43 3.07 16.92
CA ASN A 196 -17.73 2.77 17.55
C ASN A 196 -18.15 3.85 18.57
N HIS A 197 -17.20 4.61 19.10
CA HIS A 197 -17.41 5.58 20.17
C HIS A 197 -17.15 7.03 19.74
N LEU A 198 -17.05 7.31 18.43
CA LEU A 198 -16.79 8.64 17.88
C LEU A 198 -17.70 9.74 18.47
N SER A 199 -18.99 9.44 18.68
CA SER A 199 -19.97 10.38 19.25
C SER A 199 -19.75 10.70 20.73
N LYS A 200 -19.02 9.84 21.45
CA LYS A 200 -18.71 10.00 22.88
C LYS A 200 -17.36 10.68 23.11
N ILE A 201 -16.52 10.79 22.09
CA ILE A 201 -15.22 11.46 22.17
C ILE A 201 -15.45 12.97 22.12
N LYS A 202 -14.85 13.70 23.08
CA LYS A 202 -14.95 15.16 23.12
C LYS A 202 -14.30 15.78 21.88
N THR A 203 -14.87 16.90 21.45
CA THR A 203 -14.31 17.70 20.35
C THR A 203 -13.85 19.06 20.84
N GLU A 204 -12.78 19.57 20.25
CA GLU A 204 -12.28 20.93 20.46
C GLU A 204 -12.42 21.77 19.19
N LYS A 205 -12.61 23.08 19.37
CA LYS A 205 -12.77 24.03 18.27
C LYS A 205 -11.45 24.72 17.96
N ILE A 206 -10.83 24.36 16.84
CA ILE A 206 -9.62 25.01 16.34
C ILE A 206 -9.99 26.10 15.35
N ARG A 207 -9.31 27.25 15.48
CA ARG A 207 -9.44 28.36 14.53
C ARG A 207 -8.49 28.14 13.35
N LEU A 208 -9.02 28.24 12.14
CA LEU A 208 -8.21 28.17 10.93
C LEU A 208 -7.28 29.39 10.80
N PRO A 209 -6.04 29.20 10.31
CA PRO A 209 -5.16 30.32 9.98
C PRO A 209 -5.84 31.23 8.95
N ASN A 210 -5.82 32.54 9.20
CA ASN A 210 -6.33 33.57 8.30
C ASN A 210 -7.85 33.53 8.04
N THR A 211 -8.63 32.86 8.89
CA THR A 211 -10.10 32.84 8.83
C THR A 211 -10.74 33.06 10.21
N THR A 212 -12.01 33.46 10.21
CA THR A 212 -12.86 33.51 11.43
C THR A 212 -13.56 32.18 11.70
N GLU A 213 -13.46 31.23 10.77
CA GLU A 213 -14.05 29.91 10.86
C GLU A 213 -13.34 29.04 11.90
N LYS A 214 -14.16 28.27 12.64
CA LYS A 214 -13.70 27.31 13.65
C LYS A 214 -14.13 25.91 13.20
N ILE A 215 -13.18 25.00 13.09
CA ILE A 215 -13.43 23.58 12.82
C ILE A 215 -13.46 22.85 14.17
N SER A 216 -14.36 21.88 14.32
CA SER A 216 -14.38 21.00 15.49
C SER A 216 -13.60 19.72 15.15
N ILE A 217 -12.53 19.44 15.88
CA ILE A 217 -11.74 18.20 15.75
C ILE A 217 -11.83 17.37 17.04
N LEU A 218 -11.44 16.10 16.99
CA LEU A 218 -11.39 15.27 18.19
C LEU A 218 -10.32 15.79 19.17
N LEU A 219 -10.63 15.77 20.46
CA LEU A 219 -9.70 16.14 21.51
C LEU A 219 -8.79 14.96 21.85
N LEU A 220 -7.50 15.09 21.55
CA LEU A 220 -6.52 14.01 21.74
C LEU A 220 -6.46 13.50 23.19
N SER A 221 -6.49 14.38 24.18
CA SER A 221 -6.46 13.95 25.60
C SER A 221 -7.65 13.07 25.98
N ASP A 222 -8.85 13.37 25.46
CA ASP A 222 -10.04 12.56 25.72
C ASP A 222 -9.95 11.18 25.06
N ILE A 223 -9.34 11.08 23.87
CA ILE A 223 -9.05 9.80 23.22
C ILE A 223 -8.11 8.97 24.10
N LEU A 224 -7.02 9.58 24.58
CA LEU A 224 -6.04 8.87 25.41
C LEU A 224 -6.64 8.40 26.73
N ASP A 225 -7.48 9.22 27.37
CA ASP A 225 -8.19 8.86 28.59
C ASP A 225 -9.16 7.70 28.35
N GLN A 226 -9.96 7.75 27.28
CA GLN A 226 -10.93 6.68 26.97
C GLN A 226 -10.26 5.36 26.60
N LEU A 227 -9.10 5.42 25.95
CA LEU A 227 -8.30 4.24 25.60
C LEU A 227 -7.37 3.79 26.74
N ASN A 228 -7.35 4.50 27.87
CA ASN A 228 -6.43 4.28 28.99
C ASN A 228 -4.96 4.19 28.55
N ILE A 229 -4.58 5.01 27.56
CA ILE A 229 -3.20 5.13 27.07
C ILE A 229 -2.47 6.10 27.98
N ARG A 230 -1.58 5.57 28.83
CA ARG A 230 -0.76 6.39 29.75
C ARG A 230 0.62 6.65 29.12
N GLU A 231 1.02 7.91 29.07
CA GLU A 231 2.30 8.37 28.47
C GLU A 231 3.57 7.74 29.08
N VAL A 232 3.48 7.12 30.27
CA VAL A 232 4.66 6.82 31.12
C VAL A 232 5.21 5.40 30.96
N SER A 233 4.88 4.68 29.88
CA SER A 233 5.36 3.31 29.69
C SER A 233 6.54 3.26 28.71
N VAL A 234 7.59 2.54 29.08
CA VAL A 234 8.86 2.40 28.32
C VAL A 234 8.61 2.04 26.84
N ASN A 235 7.52 1.31 26.55
CA ASN A 235 7.15 0.85 25.22
C ASN A 235 5.81 1.41 24.71
N GLU A 236 5.37 2.57 25.22
CA GLU A 236 4.00 3.10 25.01
C GLU A 236 2.89 2.10 25.42
N GLY A 237 3.21 1.11 26.25
CA GLY A 237 2.27 0.13 26.79
C GLY A 237 1.95 -0.99 25.81
N LEU A 238 2.74 -1.10 24.73
CA LEU A 238 2.59 -2.11 23.70
C LEU A 238 3.50 -3.31 23.96
N THR A 239 3.01 -4.50 23.59
CA THR A 239 3.84 -5.67 23.34
C THR A 239 4.42 -5.58 21.91
N TYR A 240 5.43 -6.38 21.58
CA TYR A 240 6.00 -6.42 20.23
C TYR A 240 4.92 -6.67 19.15
N ALA A 241 4.09 -7.71 19.35
CA ALA A 241 2.99 -8.02 18.42
C ALA A 241 1.99 -6.85 18.25
N LYS A 242 1.65 -6.13 19.33
CA LYS A 242 0.77 -4.95 19.25
C LYS A 242 1.45 -3.76 18.60
N PHE A 243 2.76 -3.64 18.78
CA PHE A 243 3.56 -2.64 18.08
C PHE A 243 3.57 -2.90 16.57
N GLU A 244 3.79 -4.14 16.11
CA GLU A 244 3.76 -4.46 14.67
C GLU A 244 2.41 -4.15 14.04
N GLN A 245 1.32 -4.55 14.71
CA GLN A 245 -0.04 -4.22 14.30
C GLN A 245 -0.24 -2.70 14.21
N ALA A 246 0.11 -1.98 15.28
CA ALA A 246 -0.05 -0.53 15.31
C ALA A 246 0.82 0.19 14.27
N ALA A 247 2.04 -0.29 14.03
CA ALA A 247 2.96 0.22 13.03
C ALA A 247 2.41 0.04 11.60
N ALA A 248 1.80 -1.12 11.31
CA ALA A 248 1.15 -1.37 10.02
C ALA A 248 -0.04 -0.43 9.79
N ASN A 249 -0.89 -0.23 10.82
CA ASN A 249 -2.01 0.70 10.75
C ASN A 249 -1.56 2.17 10.66
N TYR A 250 -0.51 2.54 11.39
CA TYR A 250 0.09 3.87 11.32
C TYR A 250 0.69 4.13 9.93
N TYR A 251 1.33 3.13 9.31
CA TYR A 251 1.81 3.22 7.94
C TYR A 251 0.67 3.48 6.95
N ARG A 252 -0.44 2.74 7.07
CA ARG A 252 -1.64 2.96 6.25
C ARG A 252 -2.20 4.37 6.45
N PHE A 253 -2.31 4.81 7.71
CA PHE A 253 -2.75 6.16 8.06
C PHE A 253 -1.92 7.25 7.40
N GLU A 254 -0.59 7.17 7.50
CA GLU A 254 0.30 8.15 6.88
C GLU A 254 0.26 8.08 5.35
N THR A 255 0.06 6.89 4.78
CA THR A 255 -0.13 6.71 3.34
C THR A 255 -1.40 7.42 2.86
N GLU A 256 -2.51 7.28 3.56
CA GLU A 256 -3.78 7.95 3.23
C GLU A 256 -3.71 9.48 3.37
N ARG A 257 -2.79 9.98 4.21
CA ARG A 257 -2.54 11.42 4.41
C ARG A 257 -1.54 12.01 3.42
N ASP A 258 -0.81 11.18 2.70
CA ASP A 258 0.22 11.62 1.77
C ASP A 258 -0.42 11.90 0.39
N PRO A 259 -0.23 13.09 -0.21
CA PRO A 259 -0.80 13.40 -1.52
C PRO A 259 -0.38 12.41 -2.61
N ASP A 260 0.84 11.87 -2.50
CA ASP A 260 1.41 10.90 -3.44
C ASP A 260 1.19 9.44 -2.99
N GLY A 261 0.36 9.22 -1.96
CA GLY A 261 0.06 7.92 -1.39
C GLY A 261 1.32 7.15 -1.00
N HIS A 262 1.47 5.94 -1.54
CA HIS A 262 2.62 5.08 -1.23
C HIS A 262 3.98 5.68 -1.61
N ALA A 263 4.03 6.52 -2.65
CA ALA A 263 5.26 7.14 -3.14
C ALA A 263 5.61 8.43 -2.38
N GLY A 264 4.73 8.88 -1.49
CA GLY A 264 4.93 10.12 -0.77
C GLY A 264 5.99 10.03 0.33
N ASN A 265 6.46 11.20 0.75
CA ASN A 265 7.56 11.33 1.70
C ASN A 265 7.21 10.76 3.08
N ARG A 266 5.98 10.98 3.57
CA ARG A 266 5.53 10.47 4.87
C ARG A 266 5.34 8.97 4.82
N SER A 267 4.70 8.44 3.77
CA SER A 267 4.57 7.00 3.55
C SER A 267 5.95 6.33 3.52
N THR A 268 6.87 6.84 2.71
CA THR A 268 8.19 6.24 2.51
C THR A 268 9.02 6.29 3.79
N TRP A 269 9.00 7.42 4.50
CA TRP A 269 9.65 7.56 5.80
C TRP A 269 9.07 6.59 6.82
N THR A 270 7.74 6.55 6.98
CA THR A 270 7.05 5.70 7.96
C THR A 270 7.33 4.22 7.72
N LYS A 271 7.28 3.79 6.46
CA LYS A 271 7.61 2.42 6.06
C LYS A 271 9.06 2.06 6.40
N SER A 272 10.00 2.93 6.02
CA SER A 272 11.42 2.69 6.24
C SER A 272 11.78 2.68 7.73
N HIS A 273 11.16 3.59 8.50
CA HIS A 273 11.33 3.71 9.94
C HIS A 273 10.92 2.44 10.67
N PHE A 274 9.70 1.95 10.45
CA PHE A 274 9.25 0.73 11.13
C PHE A 274 9.99 -0.53 10.66
N LEU A 275 10.25 -0.67 9.36
CA LEU A 275 11.00 -1.82 8.83
C LEU A 275 12.43 -1.89 9.37
N PHE A 276 13.07 -0.76 9.66
CA PHE A 276 14.40 -0.76 10.28
C PHE A 276 14.41 -1.52 11.62
N TRP A 277 13.36 -1.35 12.42
CA TRP A 277 13.25 -1.99 13.73
C TRP A 277 12.73 -3.43 13.66
N THR A 278 11.75 -3.71 12.79
CA THR A 278 11.07 -5.02 12.73
C THR A 278 11.78 -6.05 11.85
N ASN A 279 12.60 -5.64 10.87
CA ASN A 279 13.22 -6.56 9.93
C ASN A 279 14.47 -7.29 10.49
N ARG A 280 14.68 -7.23 11.81
CA ARG A 280 15.78 -7.91 12.48
C ARG A 280 15.29 -9.25 13.03
N SER A 281 16.12 -10.28 12.98
CA SER A 281 15.77 -11.62 13.51
C SER A 281 15.58 -11.64 15.03
N ASP A 282 16.17 -10.67 15.74
CA ASP A 282 16.10 -10.48 17.20
C ASP A 282 15.13 -9.37 17.62
N ALA A 283 14.26 -8.90 16.71
CA ALA A 283 13.44 -7.70 16.92
C ALA A 283 12.50 -7.80 18.14
N GLU A 284 11.86 -8.96 18.33
CA GLU A 284 10.96 -9.22 19.46
C GLU A 284 11.72 -9.26 20.80
N ASP A 285 12.82 -10.01 20.86
CA ASP A 285 13.64 -10.14 22.07
C ASP A 285 14.26 -8.82 22.51
N THR A 286 14.64 -8.00 21.53
CA THR A 286 15.29 -6.70 21.77
C THR A 286 14.29 -5.55 21.91
N PHE A 287 12.99 -5.79 21.74
CA PHE A 287 11.93 -4.78 21.73
C PHE A 287 11.99 -3.78 22.90
N PRO A 288 12.10 -4.20 24.18
CA PRO A 288 12.13 -3.26 25.29
C PRO A 288 13.33 -2.31 25.29
N PHE A 289 14.41 -2.66 24.59
CA PHE A 289 15.65 -1.90 24.56
C PHE A 289 15.64 -0.83 23.48
N TRP A 290 15.11 -1.13 22.29
CA TRP A 290 15.11 -0.18 21.19
C TRP A 290 13.82 0.64 21.07
N LYS A 291 12.70 0.18 21.63
CA LYS A 291 11.41 0.87 21.52
C LYS A 291 11.40 2.30 22.09
N PRO A 292 12.13 2.62 23.19
CA PRO A 292 12.27 4.01 23.64
C PRO A 292 12.95 4.91 22.61
N LEU A 293 13.98 4.41 21.93
CA LEU A 293 14.71 5.15 20.90
C LEU A 293 13.85 5.33 19.63
N GLU A 294 13.07 4.32 19.25
CA GLU A 294 12.07 4.45 18.18
C GLU A 294 11.08 5.57 18.47
N LEU A 295 10.60 5.65 19.71
CA LEU A 295 9.63 6.68 20.13
C LEU A 295 10.22 8.08 19.99
N GLU A 296 11.45 8.29 20.47
CA GLU A 296 12.17 9.55 20.35
C GLU A 296 12.30 9.98 18.89
N MET A 297 12.72 9.06 18.01
CA MET A 297 12.86 9.33 16.57
C MET A 297 11.54 9.65 15.87
N ARG A 298 10.42 9.07 16.33
CA ARG A 298 9.10 9.35 15.77
C ARG A 298 8.48 10.65 16.26
N GLN A 299 8.92 11.17 17.41
CA GLN A 299 8.47 12.45 17.96
C GLN A 299 9.30 13.65 17.49
N ALA A 300 10.51 13.42 16.99
CA ALA A 300 11.42 14.43 16.45
C ALA A 300 10.83 15.16 15.23
#